data_AF-A0A317C030-F1
#
_entry.id   AF-A0A317C030-F1
#
_cell.length_a   1.000
_cell.length_b   1.000
_cell.length_c   1.000
_cell.angle_alpha   90.00
_cell.angle_beta   90.00
_cell.angle_gamma   90.00
#
_symmetry.space_group_name_H-M   'P 1'
#
loop_
_entity.id
_entity.type
_entity.pdbx_description
1 polymer ?
#
loop_
_entity_poly.entity_id
_entity_poly.type
_entity_poly.pdbx_seq_one_letter_code
_entity_poly.pdbx_strand_id
1 'polypeptide(L)'
;WSAYENLFGIQNIPKLFETYCLYRILQALKHLLCHEKGFMFFDNSGTQVELLNEPEYWMVGNNNGFSDKIVNSEGWTISRNKKSITKRKISGIYCKRVPDFVIKITSTNETTKLLVFDAKYSKESLSFTEHLPQLTMKYVHGLHSKNSGQLVTTSLSILCPSDSGLVRSFHHDRYAFDGEAPAQPALQVIGLIPSEEIEDNLITVVEKLLVLNKVKLIGDTGSR
;
A
#
# COMPACT_ATOMS: atom_id res chain seq x y z
N TRP A 1 22.02 -0.68 7.63
CA TRP A 1 21.56 0.72 7.73
C TRP A 1 20.90 0.90 9.07
N SER A 2 21.51 1.71 9.92
CA SER A 2 20.94 2.07 11.21
C SER A 2 19.84 3.11 11.02
N ALA A 3 18.85 3.14 11.93
CA ALA A 3 17.77 4.14 11.88
C ALA A 3 18.31 5.59 11.93
N TYR A 4 19.45 5.79 12.59
CA TYR A 4 20.14 7.08 12.67
C TYR A 4 20.65 7.57 11.32
N GLU A 5 21.31 6.72 10.53
CA GLU A 5 21.81 7.10 9.20
C GLU A 5 20.68 7.49 8.26
N ASN A 6 19.53 6.80 8.35
CA ASN A 6 18.34 7.16 7.58
C ASN A 6 17.80 8.53 7.97
N LEU A 7 17.78 8.87 9.26
CA LEU A 7 17.26 10.16 9.74
C LEU A 7 18.14 11.34 9.29
N PHE A 8 19.48 11.20 9.33
CA PHE A 8 20.41 12.23 8.87
C PHE A 8 20.41 12.40 7.33
N GLY A 9 19.94 11.39 6.60
CA GLY A 9 19.78 11.45 5.14
C GLY A 9 18.52 12.18 4.66
N ILE A 10 17.64 12.61 5.57
CA ILE A 10 16.37 13.24 5.22
C ILE A 10 16.59 14.70 4.81
N GLN A 11 16.37 15.00 3.54
CA GLN A 11 16.63 16.33 2.96
C GLN A 11 15.38 17.23 2.91
N ASN A 12 14.19 16.68 3.11
CA ASN A 12 12.94 17.44 3.03
C ASN A 12 11.81 16.83 3.88
N ILE A 13 10.82 17.67 4.19
CA ILE A 13 9.67 17.32 5.02
C ILE A 13 8.85 16.15 4.43
N PRO A 14 8.57 16.07 3.11
CA PRO A 14 7.90 14.91 2.53
C PRO A 14 8.61 13.58 2.84
N LYS A 15 9.94 13.51 2.73
CA LYS A 15 10.70 12.29 3.03
C LYS A 15 10.72 11.96 4.53
N LEU A 16 10.68 12.99 5.38
CA LEU A 16 10.46 12.80 6.82
C LEU A 16 9.09 12.15 7.08
N PHE A 17 8.05 12.64 6.42
CA PHE A 17 6.70 12.13 6.57
C PHE A 17 6.55 10.70 6.03
N GLU A 18 7.18 10.37 4.89
CA GLU A 18 7.27 8.99 4.40
C GLU A 18 7.94 8.07 5.43
N THR A 19 9.07 8.50 6.01
CA THR A 19 9.77 7.73 7.04
C THR A 19 8.89 7.52 8.27
N TYR A 20 8.18 8.55 8.71
CA TYR A 20 7.19 8.47 9.78
C TYR A 20 6.10 7.42 9.46
N CYS A 21 5.50 7.49 8.27
CA CYS A 21 4.48 6.54 7.83
C CYS A 21 4.97 5.08 7.83
N LEU A 22 6.21 4.83 7.35
CA LEU A 22 6.81 3.50 7.36
C LEU A 22 6.84 2.91 8.77
N TYR A 23 7.32 3.68 9.75
CA TYR A 23 7.40 3.22 11.14
C TYR A 23 6.02 3.04 11.77
N ARG A 24 5.06 3.92 11.46
CA ARG A 24 3.67 3.77 11.94
C ARG A 24 3.02 2.47 11.42
N ILE A 25 3.18 2.15 10.12
CA ILE A 25 2.71 0.87 9.55
C ILE A 25 3.45 -0.31 10.20
N LEU A 26 4.77 -0.22 10.34
CA LEU A 26 5.58 -1.28 10.97
C LEU A 26 5.12 -1.56 12.40
N GLN A 27 4.82 -0.52 13.17
CA GLN A 27 4.33 -0.62 14.53
C GLN A 27 2.95 -1.26 14.60
N ALA A 28 2.03 -0.87 13.71
CA ALA A 28 0.73 -1.52 13.56
C ALA A 28 0.89 -3.02 13.28
N LEU A 29 1.75 -3.40 12.34
CA LEU A 29 2.01 -4.82 12.03
C LEU A 29 2.60 -5.59 13.21
N LYS A 30 3.54 -5.00 13.95
CA LYS A 30 4.12 -5.61 15.17
C LYS A 30 3.10 -5.81 16.28
N HIS A 31 2.09 -4.95 16.34
CA HIS A 31 1.00 -5.10 17.31
C HIS A 31 0.04 -6.23 16.90
N LEU A 32 -0.22 -6.37 15.59
CA LEU A 32 -1.25 -7.27 15.06
C LEU A 32 -0.76 -8.69 14.73
N LEU A 33 0.54 -8.89 14.46
CA LEU A 33 1.11 -10.13 13.93
C LEU A 33 2.38 -10.59 14.64
N CYS A 34 2.69 -11.88 14.55
CA CYS A 34 3.90 -12.46 15.10
C CYS A 34 5.11 -11.99 14.28
N HIS A 35 5.97 -11.20 14.90
CA HIS A 35 7.20 -10.71 14.29
C HIS A 35 8.25 -11.82 14.23
N GLU A 36 8.85 -12.04 13.06
CA GLU A 36 9.97 -12.97 12.92
C GLU A 36 11.30 -12.19 12.86
N LYS A 37 11.53 -11.46 11.75
CA LYS A 37 12.76 -10.70 11.53
C LYS A 37 12.54 -9.55 10.57
N GLY A 38 13.11 -8.39 10.88
CA GLY A 38 13.06 -7.22 10.00
C GLY A 38 11.62 -6.79 9.72
N PHE A 39 11.22 -6.83 8.45
CA PHE A 39 9.89 -6.46 7.96
C PHE A 39 9.00 -7.67 7.62
N MET A 40 9.36 -8.86 8.10
CA MET A 40 8.64 -10.11 7.87
C MET A 40 7.85 -10.54 9.12
N PHE A 41 6.62 -10.96 8.89
CA PHE A 41 5.63 -11.36 9.88
C PHE A 41 4.91 -12.62 9.41
N PHE A 42 4.36 -13.36 10.37
CA PHE A 42 3.49 -14.50 10.09
C PHE A 42 2.19 -14.38 10.87
N ASP A 43 1.14 -14.84 10.22
CA ASP A 43 -0.14 -15.10 10.87
C ASP A 43 -0.12 -16.49 11.55
N ASN A 44 -1.09 -16.77 12.42
CA ASN A 44 -1.15 -18.04 13.16
C ASN A 44 -1.40 -19.28 12.28
N SER A 45 -1.71 -19.10 10.99
CA SER A 45 -1.93 -20.17 10.01
C SER A 45 -0.77 -20.37 9.03
N GLY A 46 0.32 -19.61 9.17
CA GLY A 46 1.48 -19.68 8.28
C GLY A 46 1.37 -18.80 7.03
N THR A 47 0.38 -17.89 6.96
CA THR A 47 0.35 -16.84 5.94
C THR A 47 1.49 -15.86 6.19
N GLN A 48 2.33 -15.65 5.18
CA GLN A 48 3.44 -14.70 5.26
C GLN A 48 2.95 -13.29 4.94
N VAL A 49 3.29 -12.34 5.80
CA VAL A 49 3.03 -10.91 5.63
C VAL A 49 4.37 -10.16 5.63
N GLU A 50 4.65 -9.41 4.58
CA GLU A 50 5.91 -8.67 4.43
C GLU A 50 5.62 -7.19 4.16
N LEU A 51 6.24 -6.30 4.93
CA LEU A 51 6.23 -4.86 4.66
C LEU A 51 7.40 -4.49 3.75
N LEU A 52 7.07 -4.02 2.55
CA LEU A 52 8.03 -3.60 1.54
C LEU A 52 8.09 -2.07 1.50
N ASN A 53 9.29 -1.51 1.57
CA ASN A 53 9.55 -0.07 1.40
C ASN A 53 10.03 0.20 -0.03
N GLU A 54 9.34 1.08 -0.74
CA GLU A 54 9.60 1.46 -2.15
C GLU A 54 9.82 0.26 -3.11
N PRO A 55 8.96 -0.78 -3.11
CA PRO A 55 9.13 -1.92 -4.00
C PRO A 55 8.96 -1.50 -5.47
N GLU A 56 9.79 -2.06 -6.34
CA GLU A 56 9.76 -1.76 -7.77
C GLU A 56 8.92 -2.78 -8.54
N TYR A 57 7.87 -2.32 -9.20
CA TYR A 57 7.06 -3.14 -10.11
C TYR A 57 7.31 -2.72 -11.55
N TRP A 58 8.10 -3.52 -12.26
CA TRP A 58 8.53 -3.23 -13.62
C TRP A 58 7.46 -3.50 -14.67
N MET A 59 7.55 -2.78 -15.79
CA MET A 59 6.75 -3.03 -16.98
C MET A 59 6.90 -4.46 -17.48
N VAL A 60 5.80 -5.03 -17.99
CA VAL A 60 5.85 -6.27 -18.77
C VAL A 60 6.89 -6.15 -19.91
N GLY A 61 7.77 -7.16 -20.00
CA GLY A 61 8.86 -7.20 -20.98
C GLY A 61 10.14 -6.44 -20.58
N ASN A 62 10.20 -5.83 -19.39
CA ASN A 62 11.44 -5.27 -18.87
C ASN A 62 12.34 -6.37 -18.26
N ASN A 63 13.65 -6.33 -18.56
CA ASN A 63 14.62 -7.32 -18.09
C ASN A 63 14.77 -7.37 -16.56
N ASN A 64 14.64 -6.22 -15.88
CA ASN A 64 14.73 -6.14 -14.42
C ASN A 64 13.56 -6.85 -13.72
N GLY A 65 12.40 -6.96 -14.38
CA GLY A 65 11.22 -7.66 -13.88
C GLY A 65 11.02 -9.06 -14.48
N PHE A 66 12.07 -9.66 -15.04
CA PHE A 66 11.95 -10.96 -15.71
C PHE A 66 11.49 -12.07 -14.76
N SER A 67 11.98 -12.09 -13.53
CA SER A 67 11.61 -13.06 -12.48
C SER A 67 10.39 -12.66 -11.66
N ASP A 68 9.87 -11.45 -11.82
CA ASP A 68 8.82 -10.94 -10.94
C ASP A 68 7.48 -11.63 -11.18
N LYS A 69 6.79 -11.99 -10.09
CA LYS A 69 5.42 -12.53 -10.13
C LYS A 69 4.37 -11.46 -10.45
N ILE A 70 4.71 -10.19 -10.25
CA ILE A 70 3.83 -9.03 -10.41
C ILE A 70 4.45 -8.07 -11.42
N VAL A 71 3.65 -7.56 -12.34
CA VAL A 71 4.11 -6.63 -13.38
C VAL A 71 3.21 -5.41 -13.47
N ASN A 72 3.81 -4.30 -13.91
CA ASN A 72 3.06 -3.18 -14.44
C ASN A 72 2.60 -3.50 -15.87
N SER A 73 1.28 -3.54 -16.07
CA SER A 73 0.64 -3.91 -17.34
C SER A 73 0.10 -2.70 -18.14
N GLU A 74 0.37 -1.47 -17.72
CA GLU A 74 -0.12 -0.27 -18.40
C GLU A 74 0.41 -0.16 -19.85
N GLY A 75 -0.49 -0.04 -20.83
CA GLY A 75 -0.10 0.05 -22.24
C GLY A 75 0.21 1.47 -22.75
N TRP A 76 -0.40 2.49 -22.16
CA TRP A 76 -0.36 3.87 -22.66
C TRP A 76 -0.10 4.86 -21.53
N THR A 77 0.50 6.00 -21.86
CA THR A 77 0.74 7.12 -20.94
C THR A 77 0.36 8.44 -21.59
N ILE A 78 -0.09 9.37 -20.76
CA ILE A 78 -0.39 10.75 -21.17
C ILE A 78 0.88 11.57 -21.01
N SER A 79 1.15 12.45 -21.99
CA SER A 79 2.26 13.41 -21.92
C SER A 79 2.07 14.40 -20.77
N ARG A 80 3.18 14.99 -20.28
CA ARG A 80 3.10 15.98 -19.17
C ARG A 80 2.19 17.16 -19.46
N ASN A 81 2.08 17.58 -20.72
CA ASN A 81 1.19 18.67 -21.13
C ASN A 81 -0.26 18.24 -21.40
N LYS A 82 -0.60 16.95 -21.19
CA LYS A 82 -1.91 16.34 -21.45
C LYS A 82 -2.40 16.48 -22.91
N LYS A 83 -1.50 16.73 -23.86
CA LYS A 83 -1.84 16.93 -25.29
C LYS A 83 -1.66 15.68 -26.14
N SER A 84 -0.92 14.67 -25.66
CA SER A 84 -0.69 13.45 -26.43
C SER A 84 -0.73 12.20 -25.57
N ILE A 85 -1.19 11.12 -26.20
CA ILE A 85 -1.23 9.77 -25.64
C ILE A 85 -0.19 8.95 -26.41
N THR A 86 0.74 8.32 -25.69
CA THR A 86 1.84 7.55 -26.28
C THR A 86 1.95 6.19 -25.63
N LYS A 87 2.46 5.19 -26.36
CA LYS A 87 2.70 3.86 -25.79
C LYS A 87 3.73 3.97 -24.68
N ARG A 88 3.48 3.25 -23.58
CA ARG A 88 4.39 3.22 -22.45
C ARG A 88 5.67 2.51 -22.85
N LYS A 89 6.82 3.10 -22.47
CA LYS A 89 8.13 2.52 -22.76
C LYS A 89 8.41 1.38 -21.78
N ILE A 90 9.04 0.32 -22.28
CA ILE A 90 9.53 -0.81 -21.49
C ILE A 90 10.89 -0.54 -20.86
N SER A 91 11.56 0.56 -21.22
CA SER A 91 12.88 0.96 -20.72
C SER A 91 12.88 2.40 -20.20
N GLY A 92 13.84 2.70 -19.30
CA GLY A 92 14.03 4.01 -18.68
C GLY A 92 13.41 4.16 -17.29
N ILE A 93 13.66 5.29 -16.62
CA ILE A 93 13.30 5.46 -15.20
C ILE A 93 11.80 5.36 -14.90
N TYR A 94 10.93 5.63 -15.88
CA TYR A 94 9.47 5.60 -15.71
C TYR A 94 8.85 4.25 -16.08
N CYS A 95 9.64 3.24 -16.47
CA CYS A 95 9.13 1.92 -16.82
C CYS A 95 8.83 1.02 -15.60
N LYS A 96 8.62 1.62 -14.43
CA LYS A 96 8.18 0.95 -13.20
C LYS A 96 7.14 1.77 -12.45
N ARG A 97 6.46 1.10 -11.52
CA ARG A 97 5.68 1.70 -10.44
C ARG A 97 6.39 1.43 -9.13
N VAL A 98 6.47 2.45 -8.29
CA VAL A 98 7.14 2.40 -7.00
C VAL A 98 6.20 3.07 -6.00
N PRO A 99 5.22 2.32 -5.45
CA PRO A 99 4.48 2.82 -4.29
C PRO A 99 5.42 2.99 -3.11
N ASP A 100 5.08 3.89 -2.19
CA ASP A 100 5.95 4.15 -1.03
C ASP A 100 6.03 2.93 -0.12
N PHE A 101 4.89 2.28 0.18
CA PHE A 101 4.87 1.06 0.99
C PHE A 101 3.88 0.03 0.46
N VAL A 102 4.21 -1.25 0.63
CA VAL A 102 3.30 -2.35 0.31
C VAL A 102 3.34 -3.39 1.41
N ILE A 103 2.17 -3.75 1.93
CA ILE A 103 2.03 -4.98 2.70
C ILE A 103 1.71 -6.10 1.70
N LYS A 104 2.68 -6.98 1.48
CA LYS A 104 2.55 -8.16 0.62
C LYS A 104 2.10 -9.35 1.46
N ILE A 105 0.95 -9.90 1.10
CA ILE A 105 0.38 -11.09 1.73
C ILE A 105 0.58 -12.26 0.77
N THR A 106 1.27 -13.31 1.24
CA THR A 106 1.48 -14.54 0.50
C THR A 106 0.83 -15.67 1.29
N SER A 107 -0.29 -16.16 0.78
CA SER A 107 -1.01 -17.28 1.36
C SER A 107 -0.29 -18.60 1.08
N THR A 108 -0.69 -19.65 1.81
CA THR A 108 -0.09 -20.99 1.72
C THR A 108 -0.21 -21.65 0.34
N ASN A 109 -1.16 -21.22 -0.50
CA ASN A 109 -1.30 -21.64 -1.90
C ASN A 109 -0.50 -20.76 -2.88
N GLU A 110 0.47 -19.98 -2.38
CA GLU A 110 1.29 -19.03 -3.14
C GLU A 110 0.55 -17.89 -3.86
N THR A 111 -0.74 -17.65 -3.57
CA THR A 111 -1.41 -16.46 -4.10
C THR A 111 -0.90 -15.21 -3.40
N THR A 112 -0.54 -14.20 -4.18
CA THR A 112 -0.01 -12.93 -3.66
C THR A 112 -1.06 -11.84 -3.77
N LYS A 113 -1.27 -11.11 -2.67
CA LYS A 113 -2.11 -9.93 -2.61
C LYS A 113 -1.33 -8.75 -2.05
N LEU A 114 -1.63 -7.55 -2.53
CA LEU A 114 -0.99 -6.31 -2.12
C LEU A 114 -2.00 -5.40 -1.42
N LEU A 115 -1.59 -4.85 -0.28
CA LEU A 115 -2.18 -3.66 0.31
C LEU A 115 -1.21 -2.51 0.07
N VAL A 116 -1.58 -1.57 -0.79
CA VAL A 116 -0.70 -0.47 -1.19
C VAL A 116 -0.95 0.73 -0.30
N PHE A 117 0.14 1.32 0.21
CA PHE A 117 0.12 2.57 0.96
C PHE A 117 1.04 3.57 0.25
N ASP A 118 0.58 4.81 0.12
CA ASP A 118 1.33 5.87 -0.54
C ASP A 118 1.21 7.15 0.31
N ALA A 119 2.34 7.68 0.76
CA ALA A 119 2.40 8.84 1.63
C ALA A 119 2.43 10.12 0.80
N LYS A 120 1.58 11.07 1.17
CA LYS A 120 1.47 12.37 0.52
C LYS A 120 1.46 13.44 1.60
N TYR A 121 2.54 14.23 1.63
CA TYR A 121 2.59 15.44 2.46
C TYR A 121 1.75 16.55 1.82
N SER A 122 0.43 16.36 1.85
CA SER A 122 -0.56 17.26 1.28
C SER A 122 -1.84 17.23 2.12
N LYS A 123 -2.78 18.14 1.82
CA LYS A 123 -4.07 18.22 2.51
C LYS A 123 -4.93 16.99 2.18
N GLU A 124 -5.71 16.53 3.16
CA GLU A 124 -6.66 15.41 2.98
C GLU A 124 -7.55 15.56 1.74
N SER A 125 -8.06 16.77 1.49
CA SER A 125 -8.92 17.05 0.33
C SER A 125 -8.20 16.77 -0.99
N LEU A 126 -6.95 17.21 -1.11
CA LEU A 126 -6.13 16.95 -2.30
C LEU A 126 -5.78 15.46 -2.43
N SER A 127 -5.49 14.80 -1.30
CA SER A 127 -5.28 13.35 -1.25
C SER A 127 -6.49 12.58 -1.79
N PHE A 128 -7.70 13.01 -1.42
CA PHE A 128 -8.93 12.34 -1.86
C PHE A 128 -9.32 12.68 -3.31
N THR A 129 -9.29 13.95 -3.71
CA THR A 129 -9.82 14.37 -5.02
C THR A 129 -8.83 14.17 -6.16
N GLU A 130 -7.52 14.25 -5.90
CA GLU A 130 -6.49 14.19 -6.93
C GLU A 130 -5.62 12.94 -6.83
N HIS A 131 -5.04 12.67 -5.65
CA HIS A 131 -4.08 11.57 -5.52
C HIS A 131 -4.76 10.21 -5.58
N LEU A 132 -5.89 10.01 -4.89
CA LEU A 132 -6.57 8.71 -4.84
C LEU A 132 -6.98 8.20 -6.23
N PRO A 133 -7.65 8.99 -7.11
CA PRO A 133 -7.96 8.53 -8.46
C PRO A 133 -6.71 8.23 -9.30
N GLN A 134 -5.69 9.10 -9.23
CA GLN A 134 -4.46 8.92 -10.00
C GLN A 134 -3.69 7.66 -9.59
N LEU A 135 -3.59 7.40 -8.29
CA LEU A 135 -2.87 6.24 -7.76
C LEU A 135 -3.69 4.95 -7.91
N THR A 136 -5.03 5.03 -7.90
CA THR A 136 -5.91 3.90 -8.24
C THR A 136 -5.58 3.38 -9.64
N MET A 137 -5.48 4.27 -10.62
CA MET A 137 -5.11 3.84 -11.99
C MET A 137 -3.71 3.20 -12.07
N LYS A 138 -2.76 3.66 -11.24
CA LYS A 138 -1.37 3.16 -11.27
C LYS A 138 -1.18 1.85 -10.54
N TYR A 139 -1.74 1.72 -9.35
CA TYR A 139 -1.40 0.64 -8.42
C TYR A 139 -2.51 -0.39 -8.29
N VAL A 140 -3.77 0.03 -8.44
CA VAL A 140 -4.89 -0.90 -8.49
C VAL A 140 -4.96 -1.46 -9.90
N HIS A 141 -5.31 -0.64 -10.89
CA HIS A 141 -5.48 -1.13 -12.26
C HIS A 141 -4.17 -1.36 -13.03
N GLY A 142 -3.04 -0.83 -12.56
CA GLY A 142 -1.77 -0.96 -13.28
C GLY A 142 -0.98 -2.21 -12.92
N LEU A 143 -1.26 -2.86 -11.79
CA LEU A 143 -0.48 -3.99 -11.27
C LEU A 143 -1.27 -5.29 -11.36
N HIS A 144 -0.66 -6.29 -11.99
CA HIS A 144 -1.27 -7.60 -12.18
C HIS A 144 -0.30 -8.74 -11.95
N SER A 145 -0.85 -9.92 -11.64
CA SER A 145 -0.11 -11.18 -11.69
C SER A 145 0.36 -11.43 -13.12
N LYS A 146 1.67 -11.62 -13.30
CA LYS A 146 2.33 -11.72 -14.62
C LYS A 146 1.74 -12.80 -15.52
N ASN A 147 1.38 -13.94 -14.94
CA ASN A 147 0.96 -15.12 -15.71
C ASN A 147 -0.55 -15.21 -15.92
N SER A 148 -1.35 -14.65 -15.01
CA SER A 148 -2.82 -14.78 -15.05
C SER A 148 -3.53 -13.50 -15.47
N GLY A 149 -2.86 -12.34 -15.40
CA GLY A 149 -3.50 -11.03 -15.58
C GLY A 149 -4.48 -10.67 -14.48
N GLN A 150 -4.55 -11.45 -13.38
CA GLN A 150 -5.43 -11.15 -12.26
C GLN A 150 -4.93 -9.94 -11.46
N LEU A 151 -5.89 -9.18 -10.95
CA LEU A 151 -5.64 -8.07 -10.03
C LEU A 151 -4.99 -8.61 -8.74
N VAL A 152 -3.88 -7.99 -8.35
CA VAL A 152 -3.15 -8.37 -7.11
C VAL A 152 -3.37 -7.37 -5.99
N THR A 153 -3.69 -6.11 -6.32
CA THR A 153 -3.91 -5.05 -5.35
C THR A 153 -5.33 -5.11 -4.82
N THR A 154 -5.46 -5.37 -3.52
CA THR A 154 -6.76 -5.49 -2.84
C THR A 154 -7.13 -4.25 -2.02
N SER A 155 -6.17 -3.36 -1.79
CA SER A 155 -6.45 -2.03 -1.24
C SER A 155 -5.43 -0.98 -1.67
N LEU A 156 -5.87 0.28 -1.63
CA LEU A 156 -5.02 1.46 -1.75
C LEU A 156 -5.38 2.46 -0.64
N SER A 157 -4.41 2.76 0.21
CA SER A 157 -4.49 3.76 1.27
C SER A 157 -3.55 4.93 0.96
N ILE A 158 -4.06 6.16 0.99
CA ILE A 158 -3.19 7.34 0.99
C ILE A 158 -3.00 7.83 2.41
N LEU A 159 -1.75 7.94 2.84
CA LEU A 159 -1.38 8.50 4.15
C LEU A 159 -1.07 9.98 3.99
N CYS A 160 -1.67 10.84 4.80
CA CYS A 160 -1.39 12.27 4.75
C CYS A 160 -1.42 12.89 6.16
N PRO A 161 -0.68 13.98 6.42
CA PRO A 161 -0.76 14.66 7.71
C PRO A 161 -2.18 15.25 7.90
N SER A 162 -2.69 15.18 9.12
CA SER A 162 -4.01 15.68 9.50
C SER A 162 -4.01 16.23 10.91
N ASP A 163 -4.87 17.21 11.16
CA ASP A 163 -5.17 17.72 12.51
C ASP A 163 -6.31 16.95 13.19
N SER A 164 -7.06 16.13 12.43
CA SER A 164 -8.29 15.46 12.88
C SER A 164 -8.24 13.94 12.80
N GLY A 165 -7.22 13.38 12.16
CA GLY A 165 -7.04 11.92 12.03
C GLY A 165 -8.12 11.24 11.18
N LEU A 166 -8.89 11.98 10.38
CA LEU A 166 -10.05 11.46 9.67
C LEU A 166 -9.66 10.38 8.65
N VAL A 167 -10.49 9.33 8.58
CA VAL A 167 -10.45 8.35 7.50
C VAL A 167 -11.61 8.61 6.55
N ARG A 168 -11.31 8.69 5.26
CA ARG A 168 -12.30 8.87 4.20
C ARG A 168 -12.21 7.71 3.23
N SER A 169 -13.23 6.87 3.26
CA SER A 169 -13.44 5.81 2.25
C SER A 169 -13.97 6.42 0.96
N PHE A 170 -13.52 5.91 -0.18
CA PHE A 170 -14.15 6.21 -1.48
C PHE A 170 -15.54 5.57 -1.59
N HIS A 171 -15.68 4.37 -1.05
CA HIS A 171 -16.93 3.61 -1.06
C HIS A 171 -17.85 4.12 0.04
N HIS A 172 -19.17 4.13 -0.23
CA HIS A 172 -20.21 4.41 0.76
C HIS A 172 -20.06 3.50 1.99
N ASP A 173 -20.44 3.98 3.18
CA ASP A 173 -20.23 3.33 4.49
C ASP A 173 -20.44 1.81 4.50
N ARG A 174 -21.58 1.32 4.00
CA ARG A 174 -21.86 -0.12 3.85
C ARG A 174 -20.77 -0.92 3.12
N TYR A 175 -20.14 -0.30 2.13
CA TYR A 175 -19.12 -0.87 1.25
C TYR A 175 -17.70 -0.37 1.59
N ALA A 176 -17.52 0.44 2.65
CA ALA A 176 -16.22 0.85 3.14
C ALA A 176 -15.42 -0.36 3.65
N PHE A 177 -14.12 -0.18 3.89
CA PHE A 177 -13.22 -1.26 4.32
C PHE A 177 -13.64 -1.92 5.65
N ASP A 178 -14.39 -1.22 6.48
CA ASP A 178 -14.94 -1.62 7.77
C ASP A 178 -16.47 -1.76 7.75
N GLY A 179 -17.09 -1.63 6.57
CA GLY A 179 -18.54 -1.78 6.39
C GLY A 179 -19.02 -3.22 6.46
N GLU A 180 -20.34 -3.41 6.39
CA GLU A 180 -20.97 -4.74 6.42
C GLU A 180 -20.65 -5.60 5.18
N ALA A 181 -20.46 -4.95 4.03
CA ALA A 181 -20.17 -5.61 2.77
C ALA A 181 -19.02 -4.91 2.03
N PRO A 182 -17.77 -4.94 2.54
CA PRO A 182 -16.68 -4.13 2.00
C PRO A 182 -16.42 -4.41 0.52
N ALA A 183 -16.42 -3.35 -0.29
CA ALA A 183 -16.05 -3.45 -1.70
C ALA A 183 -14.55 -3.70 -1.83
N GLN A 184 -14.18 -4.56 -2.79
CA GLN A 184 -12.79 -4.81 -3.15
C GLN A 184 -12.53 -4.35 -4.58
N PRO A 185 -11.46 -3.57 -4.82
CA PRO A 185 -10.45 -3.10 -3.85
C PRO A 185 -10.95 -2.00 -2.91
N ALA A 186 -10.47 -2.02 -1.66
CA ALA A 186 -10.74 -0.96 -0.68
C ALA A 186 -9.88 0.29 -0.98
N LEU A 187 -10.50 1.46 -1.06
CA LEU A 187 -9.83 2.71 -1.41
C LEU A 187 -10.12 3.77 -0.34
N GLN A 188 -9.08 4.32 0.29
CA GLN A 188 -9.25 5.27 1.38
C GLN A 188 -8.10 6.28 1.48
N VAL A 189 -8.38 7.41 2.12
CA VAL A 189 -7.41 8.37 2.62
C VAL A 189 -7.42 8.32 4.14
N ILE A 190 -6.25 8.27 4.75
CA ILE A 190 -6.03 8.19 6.20
C ILE A 190 -5.25 9.43 6.60
N GLY A 191 -5.89 10.30 7.39
CA GLY A 191 -5.23 11.40 8.08
C GLY A 191 -4.44 10.88 9.27
N LEU A 192 -3.16 11.24 9.36
CA LEU A 192 -2.30 10.90 10.49
C LEU A 192 -1.99 12.17 11.28
N ILE A 193 -2.30 12.14 12.58
CA ILE A 193 -1.91 13.19 13.51
C ILE A 193 -0.48 12.90 13.96
N PRO A 194 0.53 13.75 13.65
CA PRO A 194 1.94 13.44 13.94
C PRO A 194 2.27 13.30 15.44
N SER A 195 1.45 13.87 16.32
CA SER A 195 1.62 13.80 17.77
C SER A 195 1.01 12.56 18.42
N GLU A 196 0.31 11.71 17.68
CA GLU A 196 -0.31 10.50 18.21
C GLU A 196 0.52 9.26 17.89
N GLU A 197 0.78 8.43 18.92
CA GLU A 197 1.76 7.36 18.80
C GLU A 197 1.17 6.02 18.32
N ILE A 198 -0.03 5.57 18.76
CA ILE A 198 -0.46 4.16 18.53
C ILE A 198 -1.98 3.95 18.31
N GLU A 199 -2.86 4.52 19.14
CA GLU A 199 -4.32 4.27 19.07
C GLU A 199 -5.02 5.21 18.08
N ASP A 200 -4.53 5.27 16.84
CA ASP A 200 -5.18 6.07 15.79
C ASP A 200 -5.87 5.18 14.75
N ASN A 201 -6.53 5.81 13.78
CA ASN A 201 -7.28 5.08 12.77
C ASN A 201 -6.40 4.24 11.84
N LEU A 202 -5.07 4.41 11.81
CA LEU A 202 -4.20 3.63 10.95
C LEU A 202 -4.16 2.16 11.37
N ILE A 203 -4.02 1.88 12.67
CA ILE A 203 -3.96 0.49 13.14
C ILE A 203 -5.27 -0.24 12.84
N THR A 204 -6.40 0.41 13.07
CA THR A 204 -7.74 -0.11 12.75
C THR A 204 -7.88 -0.38 11.26
N VAL A 205 -7.44 0.55 10.40
CA VAL A 205 -7.47 0.33 8.95
C VAL A 205 -6.60 -0.87 8.55
N VAL A 206 -5.35 -0.94 9.05
CA VAL A 206 -4.44 -2.05 8.74
C VAL A 206 -5.04 -3.38 9.20
N GLU A 207 -5.58 -3.44 10.42
CA GLU A 207 -6.28 -4.60 10.97
C GLU A 207 -7.40 -5.08 10.05
N LYS A 208 -8.35 -4.19 9.71
CA LYS A 208 -9.49 -4.53 8.84
C LYS A 208 -9.05 -4.99 7.46
N LEU A 209 -8.06 -4.34 6.86
CA LEU A 209 -7.53 -4.74 5.55
C LEU A 209 -6.84 -6.11 5.57
N LEU A 210 -6.13 -6.44 6.66
CA LEU A 210 -5.55 -7.77 6.86
C LEU A 210 -6.64 -8.84 7.00
N VAL A 211 -7.66 -8.58 7.82
CA VAL A 211 -8.80 -9.49 8.04
C VAL A 211 -9.59 -9.72 6.74
N LEU A 212 -9.85 -8.66 5.96
CA LEU A 212 -10.47 -8.76 4.61
C LEU A 212 -9.68 -9.66 3.66
N ASN A 213 -8.38 -9.82 3.93
CA ASN A 213 -7.49 -10.69 3.17
C ASN A 213 -7.19 -12.02 3.86
N LYS A 214 -8.01 -12.38 4.85
CA LYS A 214 -7.99 -13.67 5.57
C LYS A 214 -6.71 -13.92 6.37
N VAL A 215 -6.01 -12.86 6.76
CA VAL A 215 -4.87 -12.94 7.68
C VAL A 215 -5.40 -13.05 9.11
N LYS A 216 -4.93 -14.05 9.86
CA LYS A 216 -5.33 -14.27 11.26
C LYS A 216 -4.42 -13.54 12.23
N LEU A 217 -4.99 -12.62 12.99
CA LEU A 217 -4.23 -11.74 13.87
C LEU A 217 -3.90 -12.40 15.22
N ILE A 218 -2.95 -11.83 15.97
CA ILE A 218 -2.68 -12.26 17.35
C ILE A 218 -3.93 -12.01 18.21
N GLY A 219 -4.30 -12.96 19.06
CA GLY A 219 -5.46 -12.84 19.95
C GLY A 219 -6.79 -13.29 19.32
N ASP A 220 -6.80 -13.56 18.01
CA ASP A 220 -7.97 -14.08 17.29
C ASP A 220 -8.15 -15.58 17.60
N THR A 221 -8.53 -15.88 18.84
CA THR A 221 -8.96 -17.21 19.27
C THR A 221 -10.37 -17.43 18.73
N GLY A 222 -10.43 -17.89 17.48
CA GLY A 222 -11.66 -18.00 16.70
C GLY A 222 -12.88 -18.44 17.52
N SER A 223 -13.74 -17.48 17.85
CA SER A 223 -15.11 -17.75 18.24
C SER A 223 -15.86 -18.16 16.98
N ARG A 224 -16.08 -19.47 16.87
CA ARG A 224 -17.03 -20.08 15.95
C ARG A 224 -18.45 -19.58 16.19
#